data_AF-A0A838SUW5-F1
#
_entry.id   AF-A0A838SUW5-F1
#
_cell.length_a   1.000
_cell.length_b   1.000
_cell.length_c   1.000
_cell.angle_alpha   90.00
_cell.angle_beta   90.00
_cell.angle_gamma   90.00
#
_symmetry.space_group_name_H-M   'P 1'
#
loop_
_entity.id
_entity.type
_entity.pdbx_description
1 polymer ?
#
loop_
_entity_poly.entity_id
_entity_poly.type
_entity_poly.pdbx_seq_one_letter_code
_entity_poly.pdbx_strand_id
1 'polypeptide(L)' 'MGSAHSPADDVVYDLVSIQYHALQAAELYDKYAQDAEGHDDVVDFIRSCQEQDAQRAIRCHEFLGTLTKDTGLSS' A
#
# COMPACT_ATOMS: atom_id res chain seq x y z
N MET A 1 25.19 21.07 5.05
CA MET A 1 24.74 20.25 6.19
C MET A 1 23.87 19.16 5.58
N GLY A 2 24.43 17.97 5.36
CA GLY A 2 23.69 16.86 4.77
C GLY A 2 22.85 16.21 5.86
N SER A 3 21.53 16.25 5.72
CA SER A 3 20.63 15.50 6.59
C SER A 3 21.01 14.03 6.48
N ALA A 4 21.48 13.44 7.58
CA ALA A 4 21.76 12.02 7.63
C ALA A 4 20.41 11.29 7.58
N HIS A 5 20.01 10.85 6.39
CA HIS A 5 18.92 9.90 6.23
C HIS A 5 19.33 8.62 6.96
N SER A 6 18.57 8.26 7.98
CA SER A 6 18.75 6.98 8.66
C SER A 6 18.14 5.89 7.78
N PRO A 7 18.70 4.66 7.75
CA PRO A 7 18.03 3.51 7.13
C PRO A 7 16.59 3.29 7.63
N ALA A 8 16.26 3.76 8.85
CA ALA A 8 14.89 3.75 9.36
C ALA A 8 13.97 4.75 8.65
N ASP A 9 14.47 5.92 8.25
CA ASP A 9 13.71 6.90 7.47
C ASP A 9 13.38 6.36 6.08
N ASP A 10 14.33 5.65 5.48
CA ASP A 10 14.15 4.98 4.18
C ASP A 10 13.07 3.90 4.27
N VAL A 11 13.07 3.05 5.30
CA VAL A 11 12.05 2.01 5.49
C VAL A 11 10.66 2.62 5.73
N VAL A 12 10.55 3.70 6.50
CA VAL A 12 9.26 4.38 6.72
C VAL A 12 8.75 4.99 5.41
N TYR A 13 9.64 5.65 4.65
CA TYR A 13 9.31 6.21 3.34
C TYR A 13 8.84 5.13 2.37
N ASP A 14 9.54 3.99 2.32
CA ASP A 14 9.18 2.86 1.47
C ASP A 14 7.80 2.30 1.83
N LEU A 15 7.51 2.11 3.12
CA LEU A 15 6.22 1.59 3.59
C LEU A 15 5.06 2.56 3.29
N VAL A 16 5.26 3.86 3.48
CA VAL A 16 4.27 4.88 3.12
C VAL A 16 4.04 4.89 1.62
N SER A 17 5.11 4.79 0.81
CA SER A 17 5.02 4.76 -0.64
C SER A 17 4.24 3.54 -1.14
N ILE A 18 4.52 2.35 -0.59
CA ILE A 18 3.78 1.12 -0.92
C ILE A 18 2.29 1.26 -0.53
N GLN A 19 2.00 1.74 0.69
CA GLN A 19 0.62 1.95 1.14
C GLN A 19 -0.14 2.91 0.22
N TYR A 20 0.48 4.04 -0.12
CA TYR A 20 -0.14 5.05 -0.99
C TYR A 20 -0.46 4.47 -2.36
N HIS A 21 0.48 3.78 -3.01
CA HIS A 21 0.24 3.21 -4.34
C HIS A 21 -0.79 2.08 -4.34
N ALA A 22 -0.84 1.26 -3.29
CA ALA A 22 -1.86 0.22 -3.16
C ALA A 22 -3.28 0.82 -2.99
N LEU A 23 -3.41 1.89 -2.19
CA LEU A 23 -4.68 2.61 -2.04
C LEU A 23 -5.09 3.32 -3.34
N GLN A 24 -4.13 3.94 -4.04
CA GLN A 24 -4.38 4.59 -5.33
C GLN A 24 -4.83 3.58 -6.39
N ALA A 25 -4.23 2.40 -6.45
CA ALA A 25 -4.64 1.34 -7.38
C ALA A 25 -6.04 0.82 -7.04
N ALA A 26 -6.39 0.72 -5.75
CA ALA A 26 -7.69 0.28 -5.29
C ALA A 26 -8.87 1.12 -5.85
N GLU A 27 -8.65 2.43 -6.06
CA GLU A 27 -9.64 3.34 -6.65
C GLU A 27 -9.91 3.06 -8.14
N LEU A 28 -8.99 2.41 -8.84
CA LEU A 28 -9.08 2.16 -10.28
C LEU A 28 -9.63 0.77 -10.62
N TYR A 29 -9.53 -0.20 -9.71
CA TYR A 29 -9.93 -1.58 -9.99
C TYR A 29 -11.42 -1.74 -10.31
N ASP A 30 -12.31 -0.95 -9.71
CA ASP A 30 -13.74 -0.99 -10.04
C ASP A 30 -13.98 -0.63 -11.50
N LYS A 31 -13.28 0.40 -11.99
CA LYS A 31 -13.33 0.80 -13.40
C LYS A 31 -12.73 -0.27 -14.30
N TYR A 32 -11.59 -0.85 -13.93
CA TYR A 32 -10.97 -1.91 -14.72
C TYR A 32 -11.85 -3.16 -14.83
N ALA A 33 -12.55 -3.51 -13.75
CA ALA A 33 -13.50 -4.62 -13.75
C ALA A 33 -14.72 -4.33 -14.65
N GLN A 34 -15.22 -3.09 -14.66
CA GLN A 34 -16.27 -2.65 -15.59
C GLN A 34 -15.79 -2.68 -17.05
N ASP A 35 -14.58 -2.19 -17.32
CA ASP A 35 -13.98 -2.21 -18.66
C ASP A 35 -13.75 -3.65 -19.18
N ALA A 36 -13.68 -4.64 -18.28
CA ALA A 36 -13.50 -6.06 -18.58
C ALA A 36 -14.82 -6.87 -18.62
N GLU A 37 -15.99 -6.21 -18.64
CA GLU A 37 -17.28 -6.89 -18.75
C GLU A 37 -17.32 -7.84 -19.98
N GLY A 38 -17.75 -9.09 -19.75
CA GLY A 38 -17.73 -10.16 -20.76
C GLY A 38 -16.44 -10.99 -20.79
N HIS A 39 -15.45 -10.64 -19.97
CA HIS A 39 -14.20 -11.39 -19.77
C HIS A 39 -14.08 -11.82 -18.30
N ASP A 40 -14.86 -12.83 -17.90
CA ASP A 40 -15.00 -13.26 -16.50
C ASP A 40 -13.66 -13.57 -15.82
N ASP A 41 -12.73 -14.22 -16.53
CA ASP A 41 -11.40 -14.55 -16.02
C ASP A 41 -10.54 -13.30 -15.75
N VAL A 42 -10.67 -12.28 -16.58
CA VAL A 42 -10.00 -10.99 -16.39
C VAL A 42 -10.61 -10.21 -15.25
N VAL A 43 -11.95 -10.22 -15.11
CA VAL A 43 -12.65 -9.59 -13.98
C VAL A 43 -12.19 -10.22 -12.65
N ASP A 44 -12.15 -11.55 -12.58
CA ASP A 44 -11.69 -12.27 -11.40
C ASP A 44 -10.24 -11.93 -11.04
N PHE A 45 -9.36 -11.84 -12.05
CA PHE A 45 -7.98 -11.43 -11.85
C PHE A 45 -7.87 -10.00 -11.30
N ILE A 46 -8.65 -9.05 -11.83
CA ILE A 46 -8.67 -7.66 -11.38
C ILE A 46 -9.15 -7.57 -9.93
N ARG A 47 -10.21 -8.30 -9.57
CA ARG A 47 -10.72 -8.36 -8.20
C ARG A 47 -9.71 -8.97 -7.23
N SER A 48 -9.01 -10.03 -7.63
CA SER A 48 -7.89 -10.58 -6.87
C SER A 48 -6.76 -9.55 -6.65
N CYS A 49 -6.43 -8.74 -7.66
CA CYS A 49 -5.45 -7.66 -7.49
C CYS A 49 -5.93 -6.63 -6.45
N GLN A 50 -7.20 -6.23 -6.51
CA GLN A 50 -7.82 -5.32 -5.54
C GLN A 50 -7.72 -5.82 -4.10
N GLU A 51 -8.04 -7.10 -3.87
CA GLU A 51 -7.91 -7.71 -2.55
C GLU A 51 -6.47 -7.73 -2.05
N GLN A 52 -5.51 -8.05 -2.92
CA GLN A 52 -4.09 -8.08 -2.57
C GLN A 52 -3.58 -6.68 -2.20
N ASP A 53 -3.97 -5.65 -2.93
CA ASP A 53 -3.56 -4.27 -2.64
C ASP A 53 -4.20 -3.75 -1.35
N ALA A 54 -5.46 -4.08 -1.07
CA ALA A 54 -6.08 -3.80 0.22
C ALA A 54 -5.28 -4.44 1.38
N GLN A 55 -4.87 -5.71 1.23
CA GLN A 55 -4.05 -6.40 2.21
C GLN A 55 -2.66 -5.77 2.37
N ARG A 56 -2.02 -5.32 1.28
CA ARG A 56 -0.74 -4.61 1.33
C ARG A 56 -0.88 -3.30 2.11
N ALA A 57 -1.91 -2.51 1.82
CA ALA A 57 -2.15 -1.24 2.50
C ALA A 57 -2.33 -1.43 4.02
N ILE A 58 -3.09 -2.45 4.43
CA ILE A 58 -3.27 -2.81 5.85
C ILE A 58 -1.94 -3.21 6.49
N ARG A 59 -1.17 -4.10 5.87
CA ARG A 59 0.13 -4.54 6.43
C ARG A 59 1.14 -3.41 6.55
N CYS A 60 1.20 -2.52 5.56
CA CYS A 60 2.04 -1.32 5.65
C CYS A 60 1.62 -0.43 6.83
N HIS A 61 0.31 -0.26 7.07
CA HIS A 61 -0.19 0.47 8.23
C HIS A 61 0.29 -0.16 9.56
N GLU A 62 0.19 -1.48 9.67
CA GLU A 62 0.62 -2.23 10.86
C GLU A 62 2.13 -2.10 11.12
N PHE A 63 2.95 -2.20 10.07
CA PHE A 63 4.40 -2.01 10.17
C PHE A 63 4.76 -0.58 10.59
N LEU A 64 4.11 0.44 9.99
CA LEU A 64 4.30 1.83 10.37
C LEU A 64 3.91 2.06 11.84
N GLY A 65 2.81 1.45 12.30
CA GLY A 65 2.39 1.50 13.69
C GLY A 65 3.41 0.87 14.66
N THR A 66 4.07 -0.22 14.25
CA THR A 66 5.12 -0.86 15.05
C THR A 66 6.38 0.02 15.10
N LEU A 67 6.86 0.48 13.94
CA LEU A 67 8.07 1.31 13.84
C LEU A 67 7.92 2.63 14.61
N THR A 68 6.79 3.31 14.51
CA THR A 68 6.55 4.58 15.22
C THR A 68 6.47 4.43 16.74
N LYS A 69 5.94 3.29 17.23
CA LYS A 69 5.95 2.96 18.67
C LYS A 69 7.36 2.65 19.16
N ASP A 70 8.13 1.88 18.41
CA ASP A 70 9.48 1.47 18.78
C ASP A 70 10.49 2.64 18.73
N THR A 71 10.26 3.63 17.87
CA THR A 71 11.15 4.80 17.70
C THR A 71 10.86 5.91 18.73
N GLY A 72 9.91 5.73 19.65
CA GLY A 72 9.67 6.67 20.76
C GLY A 72 9.12 8.04 20.34
N LEU A 73 8.55 8.20 19.14
CA LEU A 73 7.86 9.42 18.72
C LEU A 73 6.50 9.64 19.40
N SER A 74 6.14 8.80 20.37
CA SER A 74 5.05 9.06 21.31
C SER A 74 5.63 9.71 22.57
N SER A 75 5.75 11.03 22.57
CA SER A 75 5.86 11.88 23.76
C SER A 75 4.99 13.11 23.56
#